data_AF-A0A497GIK6-F1
#
_entry.id   AF-A0A497GIK6-F1
#
_cell.length_a   1.000
_cell.length_b   1.000
_cell.length_c   1.000
_cell.angle_alpha   90.00
_cell.angle_beta   90.00
_cell.angle_gamma   90.00
#
_symmetry.space_group_name_H-M   'P 1'
#
loop_
_entity.id
_entity.type
_entity.pdbx_description
1 polymer ?
#
loop_
_entity_poly.entity_id
_entity_poly.type
_entity_poly.pdbx_seq_one_letter_code
_entity_poly.pdbx_strand_id
1 'polypeptide(L)'
;MAKNERRVIKVDLREREEGCREHPILTFREIMDKMIRGEVDRVIVTVDTRTTPLFVVKAITKRMNLSFRILDQNDSRAKIEITRK
;
A
#
# COMPACT_ATOMS: atom_id res chain seq x y z
N MET A 1 -29.39 7.01 -7.41
CA MET A 1 -28.57 6.57 -6.26
C MET A 1 -27.44 5.68 -6.81
N ALA A 2 -26.28 6.26 -7.11
CA ALA A 2 -25.17 5.53 -7.72
C ALA A 2 -24.51 4.63 -6.67
N LYS A 3 -24.29 3.36 -7.03
CA LYS A 3 -23.61 2.35 -6.22
C LYS A 3 -22.23 2.88 -5.83
N ASN A 4 -22.02 3.09 -4.55
CA ASN A 4 -20.75 3.51 -3.97
C ASN A 4 -19.78 2.31 -4.01
N GLU A 5 -19.30 1.96 -5.21
CA GLU A 5 -18.20 1.01 -5.38
C GLU A 5 -16.95 1.63 -4.77
N ARG A 6 -16.72 1.35 -3.48
CA ARG A 6 -15.48 1.70 -2.77
C ARG A 6 -14.32 1.27 -3.65
N ARG A 7 -13.51 2.22 -4.12
CA ARG A 7 -12.41 1.93 -5.04
C ARG A 7 -11.30 1.25 -4.24
N VAL A 8 -11.30 -0.08 -4.27
CA VAL A 8 -10.30 -0.91 -3.59
C VAL A 8 -9.23 -1.32 -4.58
N ILE A 9 -7.98 -0.93 -4.34
CA ILE A 9 -6.84 -1.36 -5.15
C ILE A 9 -6.03 -2.40 -4.38
N LYS A 10 -5.66 -3.49 -5.05
CA LYS A 10 -4.73 -4.50 -4.53
C LYS A 10 -3.40 -4.35 -5.25
N VAL A 11 -2.31 -4.25 -4.50
CA VAL A 11 -0.98 -4.05 -5.07
C VAL A 11 -0.01 -5.00 -4.41
N ASP A 12 0.79 -5.68 -5.21
CA ASP A 12 1.89 -6.51 -4.74
C ASP A 12 3.22 -5.81 -5.04
N LEU A 13 3.89 -5.29 -4.03
CA LEU A 13 5.19 -4.60 -4.19
C LEU A 13 6.35 -5.57 -4.44
N ARG A 14 6.07 -6.89 -4.50
CA ARG A 14 7.06 -7.92 -4.83
C ARG A 14 7.17 -8.11 -6.35
N GLU A 15 6.08 -7.89 -7.07
CA GLU A 15 6.03 -8.02 -8.53
C GLU A 15 6.66 -6.77 -9.14
N ARG A 16 7.79 -6.93 -9.85
CA ARG A 16 8.41 -5.88 -10.63
C ARG A 16 8.31 -6.26 -12.10
N GLU A 17 7.93 -5.30 -12.94
CA GLU A 17 8.06 -5.47 -14.38
C GLU A 17 9.53 -5.65 -14.77
N GLU A 18 9.82 -6.58 -15.69
CA GLU A 18 11.18 -6.81 -16.18
C GLU A 18 11.78 -5.52 -16.74
N GLY A 19 12.93 -5.11 -16.21
CA GLY A 19 13.60 -3.86 -16.58
C GLY A 19 13.30 -2.67 -15.66
N CYS A 20 12.34 -2.77 -14.73
CA CYS A 20 12.06 -1.71 -13.77
C CYS A 20 13.14 -1.67 -12.66
N ARG A 21 13.95 -0.61 -12.66
CA ARG A 21 15.00 -0.36 -11.64
C ARG A 21 14.49 0.43 -10.43
N GLU A 22 13.24 0.87 -10.45
CA GLU A 22 12.66 1.68 -9.38
C GLU A 22 12.39 0.84 -8.13
N HIS A 23 12.61 1.45 -6.98
CA HIS A 23 12.33 0.78 -5.71
C HIS A 23 10.80 0.69 -5.53
N PRO A 24 10.23 -0.45 -5.11
CA PRO A 24 8.77 -0.65 -4.97
C PRO A 24 8.07 0.37 -4.06
N ILE A 25 8.85 1.08 -3.25
CA ILE A 25 8.38 2.14 -2.37
C ILE A 25 7.88 3.36 -3.15
N LEU A 26 8.36 3.58 -4.38
CA LEU A 26 7.89 4.65 -5.26
C LEU A 26 6.47 4.37 -5.72
N THR A 27 6.21 3.16 -6.24
CA THR A 27 4.85 2.69 -6.56
C THR A 27 3.91 2.83 -5.37
N PHE A 28 4.37 2.41 -4.18
CA PHE A 28 3.61 2.58 -2.95
C PHE A 28 3.25 4.04 -2.69
N ARG A 29 4.23 4.96 -2.80
CA ARG A 29 4.01 6.40 -2.58
C ARG A 29 3.00 6.98 -3.58
N GLU A 30 3.09 6.63 -4.86
CA GLU A 30 2.13 7.11 -5.87
C GLU A 30 0.69 6.66 -5.55
N ILE A 31 0.52 5.42 -5.09
CA ILE A 31 -0.78 4.90 -4.69
C ILE A 31 -1.31 5.65 -3.46
N MET A 32 -0.43 5.93 -2.49
CA MET A 32 -0.82 6.74 -1.32
C MET A 32 -1.19 8.17 -1.73
N ASP A 33 -0.50 8.77 -2.70
CA ASP A 33 -0.87 10.10 -3.23
C ASP A 33 -2.25 10.08 -3.92
N LYS A 34 -2.57 9.03 -4.70
CA LYS A 34 -3.93 8.82 -5.25
C LYS A 34 -4.97 8.64 -4.15
N MET A 35 -4.62 7.96 -3.05
CA MET A 35 -5.48 7.93 -1.87
C MET A 35 -5.68 9.33 -1.31
N ILE A 36 -4.64 10.14 -1.10
CA ILE A 36 -4.79 11.50 -0.56
C ILE A 36 -5.62 12.40 -1.48
N ARG A 37 -5.60 12.20 -2.80
CA ARG A 37 -6.45 12.92 -3.77
C ARG A 37 -7.91 12.46 -3.78
N GLY A 38 -8.22 11.32 -3.17
CA GLY A 38 -9.58 10.78 -3.08
C GLY A 38 -9.99 9.97 -4.29
N GLU A 39 -9.01 9.53 -5.06
CA GLU A 39 -9.21 8.63 -6.18
C GLU A 39 -9.36 7.17 -5.69
N VAL A 40 -8.86 6.87 -4.49
CA VAL A 40 -8.79 5.53 -3.89
C VAL A 40 -9.16 5.58 -2.41
N ASP A 41 -10.10 4.72 -1.99
CA ASP A 41 -10.60 4.69 -0.60
C ASP A 41 -9.84 3.70 0.28
N ARG A 42 -9.44 2.57 -0.31
CA ARG A 42 -8.81 1.44 0.38
C ARG A 42 -7.76 0.79 -0.51
N VAL A 43 -6.61 0.50 0.07
CA VAL A 43 -5.52 -0.18 -0.61
C VAL A 43 -5.12 -1.39 0.21
N ILE A 44 -4.98 -2.53 -0.46
CA ILE A 44 -4.42 -3.74 0.13
C ILE A 44 -3.06 -3.98 -0.52
N VAL A 45 -2.00 -3.85 0.27
CA VAL A 45 -0.62 -3.97 -0.20
C VAL A 45 0.00 -5.26 0.34
N THR A 46 0.63 -6.03 -0.53
CA THR A 46 1.52 -7.13 -0.15
C THR A 46 2.96 -6.67 -0.29
N VAL A 47 3.78 -6.85 0.74
CA VAL A 47 5.20 -6.47 0.76
C VAL A 47 6.08 -7.62 1.21
N ASP A 48 7.30 -7.72 0.66
CA ASP A 48 8.35 -8.58 1.22
C ASP A 48 9.06 -7.83 2.37
N THR A 49 8.92 -8.34 3.59
CA THR A 49 9.42 -7.69 4.81
C THR A 49 10.95 -7.66 4.91
N ARG A 50 11.65 -8.48 4.12
CA ARG A 50 13.12 -8.50 4.05
C ARG A 50 13.67 -7.35 3.22
N THR A 51 12.89 -6.89 2.24
CA THR A 51 13.28 -5.77 1.35
C THR A 51 12.67 -4.45 1.79
N THR A 52 11.40 -4.47 2.23
CA THR A 52 10.68 -3.30 2.70
C THR A 52 10.15 -3.60 4.10
N PRO A 53 10.89 -3.23 5.15
CA PRO A 53 10.47 -3.48 6.52
C PRO A 53 9.13 -2.80 6.82
N LEU A 54 8.29 -3.48 7.59
CA LEU A 54 6.96 -2.99 7.97
C LEU A 54 6.97 -1.62 8.64
N PHE A 55 8.02 -1.31 9.41
CA PHE A 55 8.15 -0.01 10.07
C PHE A 55 8.24 1.14 9.05
N VAL A 56 8.85 0.92 7.88
CA VAL A 56 8.98 1.91 6.80
C VAL A 56 7.60 2.19 6.22
N VAL A 57 6.86 1.13 5.88
CA VAL A 57 5.49 1.24 5.35
C VAL A 57 4.61 1.99 6.35
N LYS A 58 4.64 1.58 7.63
CA LYS A 58 3.88 2.21 8.71
C LYS A 58 4.26 3.68 8.91
N ALA A 59 5.54 4.03 8.82
CA ALA A 59 6.01 5.41 8.97
C ALA A 59 5.49 6.30 7.84
N ILE A 60 5.53 5.82 6.59
CA ILE A 60 4.98 6.55 5.43
C ILE A 60 3.47 6.72 5.57
N THR A 61 2.73 5.65 5.86
CA THR A 61 1.28 5.70 6.05
C THR A 61 0.89 6.68 7.16
N LYS A 62 1.60 6.67 8.29
CA LYS A 62 1.38 7.59 9.41
C LYS A 62 1.68 9.04 9.02
N ARG A 63 2.77 9.30 8.30
CA ARG A 63 3.15 10.65 7.83
C ARG A 63 2.09 11.23 6.89
N MET A 64 1.42 10.38 6.12
CA MET A 64 0.34 10.74 5.19
C MET A 64 -1.05 10.81 5.84
N ASN A 65 -1.13 10.68 7.17
CA ASN A 65 -2.38 10.66 7.93
C ASN A 65 -3.39 9.59 7.47
N LEU A 66 -2.88 8.45 7.01
CA LEU A 66 -3.69 7.29 6.61
C LEU A 66 -3.76 6.27 7.75
N SER A 67 -4.80 5.44 7.75
CA SER A 67 -4.97 4.31 8.64
C SER A 67 -4.19 3.12 8.11
N PHE A 68 -3.54 2.38 9.02
CA PHE A 68 -2.70 1.22 8.71
C PHE A 68 -3.18 0.02 9.53
N ARG A 69 -3.50 -1.09 8.88
CA ARG A 69 -3.91 -2.34 9.51
C ARG A 69 -3.16 -3.51 8.88
N ILE A 70 -2.57 -4.38 9.69
CA ILE A 70 -1.98 -5.61 9.20
C ILE A 70 -3.11 -6.64 9.06
N LEU A 71 -3.26 -7.22 7.88
CA LEU A 71 -4.24 -8.27 7.59
C LEU A 71 -3.65 -9.66 7.77
N ASP A 72 -2.39 -9.83 7.37
CA ASP A 72 -1.66 -11.10 7.44
C ASP A 72 -0.16 -10.79 7.51
N GLN A 73 0.60 -11.56 8.28
CA GLN A 73 2.06 -11.41 8.36
C GLN A 73 2.69 -12.77 8.60
N ASN A 74 3.72 -13.07 7.82
CA ASN A 74 4.63 -14.19 8.04
C ASN A 74 6.09 -13.68 8.02
N ASP A 75 7.07 -14.59 8.12
CA ASP A 75 8.48 -14.23 8.25
C ASP A 75 9.02 -13.35 7.12
N SER A 76 8.54 -13.53 5.88
CA SER A 76 9.06 -12.84 4.71
C SER A 76 8.03 -11.97 3.97
N ARG A 77 6.76 -11.96 4.41
CA ARG A 77 5.66 -11.29 3.72
C ARG A 77 4.71 -10.67 4.73
N ALA A 78 4.25 -9.47 4.42
CA ALA A 78 3.14 -8.87 5.12
C ALA A 78 2.08 -8.37 4.12
N LYS A 79 0.82 -8.61 4.46
CA LYS A 79 -0.35 -8.05 3.78
C LYS A 79 -0.97 -6.99 4.68
N ILE A 80 -1.11 -5.80 4.12
CA ILE A 80 -1.45 -4.60 4.87
C ILE A 80 -2.65 -3.96 4.18
N GLU A 81 -3.60 -3.53 4.98
CA GLU A 81 -4.67 -2.66 4.58
C GLU A 81 -4.35 -1.23 4.97
N ILE A 82 -4.57 -0.33 4.01
CA ILE A 82 -4.46 1.10 4.20
C ILE A 82 -5.79 1.73 3.81
N THR A 83 -6.33 2.57 4.68
CA THR A 83 -7.56 3.32 4.44
C THR A 83 -7.35 4.79 4.76
N ARG A 84 -8.16 5.66 4.19
CA ARG A 84 -8.22 7.05 4.64
C ARG A 84 -8.79 7.10 6.05
N LYS A 85 -8.29 8.02 6.86
CA LYS A 85 -8.87 8.34 8.17
C LYS A 85 -10.10 9.23 8.01
#